data_AF-A0A327ZMR5-F1
#
_entry.id   AF-A0A327ZMR5-F1
#
_cell.length_a   1.000
_cell.length_b   1.000
_cell.length_c   1.000
_cell.angle_alpha   90.00
_cell.angle_beta   90.00
_cell.angle_gamma   90.00
#
_symmetry.space_group_name_H-M   'P 1'
#
loop_
_entity.id
_entity.type
_entity.pdbx_description
1 polymer ?
#
loop_
_entity_poly.entity_id
_entity_poly.type
_entity_poly.pdbx_seq_one_letter_code
_entity_poly.pdbx_strand_id
1 'polypeptide(L)'
;MKYFIPAWYTSNEWWRDRARPDYEAIHSRSEFDDLISLMGMHTKNEKKFKMIILNFFSDLRTFMHRNQLFEVDYWSVFDEIQGFDKCHTTTH
;
A
#
# COMPACT_ATOMS: atom_id res chain seq x y z
N MET A 1 -16.07 6.57 8.59
CA MET A 1 -14.75 5.99 8.28
C MET A 1 -14.55 6.09 6.78
N LYS A 2 -13.40 6.57 6.29
CA LYS A 2 -13.11 6.64 4.84
C LYS A 2 -12.32 5.42 4.40
N TYR A 3 -12.57 4.93 3.19
CA TYR A 3 -11.83 3.84 2.57
C TYR A 3 -11.12 4.35 1.32
N PHE A 4 -9.84 4.04 1.20
CA PHE A 4 -9.02 4.36 0.03
C PHE A 4 -8.68 3.08 -0.72
N ILE A 5 -8.93 3.06 -2.02
CA ILE A 5 -8.64 1.94 -2.90
C ILE A 5 -7.60 2.44 -3.92
N PRO A 6 -6.30 2.21 -3.69
CA PRO A 6 -5.28 2.65 -4.61
C PRO A 6 -5.24 1.81 -5.88
N ALA A 7 -5.01 2.50 -7.00
CA ALA A 7 -4.84 1.90 -8.31
C ALA A 7 -3.36 1.57 -8.60
N TRP A 8 -2.66 0.96 -7.64
CA TRP A 8 -1.24 0.60 -7.73
C TRP A 8 -1.00 -0.66 -8.56
N TYR A 9 -1.54 -0.68 -9.78
CA TYR A 9 -1.58 -1.83 -10.66
C TYR A 9 -0.47 -1.82 -11.70
N THR A 10 -0.06 -3.00 -12.16
CA THR A 10 0.82 -3.13 -13.33
C THR A 10 0.02 -3.06 -14.64
N SER A 11 0.64 -2.62 -15.73
CA SER A 11 -0.04 -2.40 -17.01
C SER A 11 -0.54 -3.68 -17.71
N ASN A 12 0.11 -4.81 -17.46
CA ASN A 12 -0.19 -6.07 -18.17
C ASN A 12 -1.09 -6.99 -17.35
N GLU A 13 -0.86 -7.09 -16.04
CA GLU A 13 -1.63 -7.93 -15.13
C GLU A 13 -1.92 -7.13 -13.86
N TRP A 14 -3.09 -6.50 -13.81
CA TRP A 14 -3.46 -5.55 -12.76
C TRP A 14 -3.36 -6.13 -11.33
N TRP A 15 -3.56 -7.44 -11.19
CA TRP A 15 -3.54 -8.17 -9.93
C TRP A 15 -2.15 -8.68 -9.52
N ARG A 16 -1.16 -8.68 -10.43
CA ARG A 16 0.19 -9.18 -10.13
C ARG A 16 1.04 -8.19 -9.36
N ASP A 17 2.08 -8.75 -8.74
CA ASP A 17 3.10 -7.96 -8.06
C ASP A 17 3.76 -6.96 -9.00
N ARG A 18 4.03 -5.78 -8.43
CA ARG A 18 4.81 -4.73 -9.08
C ARG A 18 6.25 -4.67 -8.58
N ALA A 19 6.60 -5.43 -7.54
CA ALA A 19 7.95 -5.45 -6.98
C ALA A 19 8.98 -5.73 -8.09
N ARG A 20 9.94 -4.81 -8.25
CA ARG A 20 11.06 -4.94 -9.18
C ARG A 20 12.36 -4.83 -8.40
N PRO A 21 13.44 -5.51 -8.84
CA PRO A 21 14.75 -5.29 -8.26
C PRO A 21 15.14 -3.81 -8.33
N ASP A 22 15.78 -3.30 -7.29
CA ASP A 22 16.13 -1.87 -7.18
C ASP A 22 16.97 -1.34 -8.36
N TYR A 23 17.79 -2.19 -8.97
CA TYR A 23 18.59 -1.83 -10.14
C TYR A 23 17.74 -1.61 -11.41
N GLU A 24 16.53 -2.18 -11.49
CA GLU A 24 15.56 -1.94 -12.57
C GLU A 24 14.63 -0.76 -12.25
N ALA A 25 14.44 -0.46 -10.96
CA ALA A 25 13.49 0.54 -10.46
C ALA A 25 13.84 1.98 -10.88
N ILE A 26 15.08 2.25 -11.28
CA ILE A 26 15.57 3.55 -11.79
C ILE A 26 14.75 4.04 -13.01
N HIS A 27 14.16 3.11 -13.77
CA HIS A 27 13.33 3.43 -14.95
C HIS A 27 11.82 3.32 -14.70
N SER A 28 11.41 2.96 -13.48
CA SER A 28 9.99 2.76 -13.16
C SER A 28 9.30 4.09 -12.84
N ARG A 29 8.12 4.27 -13.46
CA ARG A 29 7.25 5.46 -13.37
C ARG A 29 7.11 5.94 -11.93
N SER A 30 7.07 7.27 -11.78
CA SER A 30 6.70 8.02 -10.57
C SER A 30 5.77 7.20 -9.68
N GLU A 31 6.34 6.62 -8.62
CA GLU A 31 5.60 5.89 -7.60
C GLU A 31 4.73 6.83 -6.75
N PHE A 32 4.87 8.14 -6.97
CA PHE A 32 4.09 9.18 -6.34
C PHE A 32 2.72 9.30 -7.01
N ASP A 33 1.69 9.00 -6.24
CA ASP A 33 0.28 8.97 -6.64
C ASP A 33 -0.50 10.03 -5.83
N ASP A 34 -1.53 10.63 -6.43
CA ASP A 34 -2.38 11.64 -5.79
C ASP A 34 -3.03 11.10 -4.52
N LEU A 35 -3.29 9.79 -4.49
CA LEU A 35 -3.80 9.08 -3.31
C LEU A 35 -2.81 9.09 -2.15
N ILE A 36 -1.50 8.98 -2.39
CA ILE A 36 -0.48 9.04 -1.34
C ILE A 36 -0.50 10.43 -0.70
N SER A 37 -0.59 11.48 -1.53
CA SER A 37 -0.70 12.85 -1.05
C SER A 37 -1.97 13.07 -0.22
N LEU A 38 -3.11 12.58 -0.70
CA LEU A 38 -4.39 12.70 0.00
C LEU A 38 -4.39 11.93 1.33
N MET A 39 -3.83 10.72 1.35
CA MET A 39 -3.66 9.93 2.57
C MET A 39 -2.71 10.62 3.56
N GLY A 40 -1.60 11.17 3.09
CA GLY A 40 -0.69 11.96 3.92
C GLY A 40 -1.36 13.19 4.55
N MET A 41 -2.23 13.88 3.81
CA MET A 41 -3.06 14.97 4.37
C MET A 41 -4.04 14.45 5.43
N HIS A 42 -4.63 13.27 5.22
CA HIS A 42 -5.52 12.66 6.20
C HIS A 42 -4.80 12.25 7.49
N THR A 43 -3.61 11.66 7.38
CA THR A 43 -2.75 11.31 8.52
C THR A 43 -2.36 12.56 9.31
N LYS A 44 -1.92 13.64 8.65
CA LYS A 44 -1.56 14.91 9.30
C LYS A 44 -2.72 15.59 10.04
N ASN A 45 -3.95 15.35 9.60
CA ASN A 45 -5.16 15.90 10.24
C ASN A 45 -5.82 14.92 11.22
N GLU A 46 -5.12 13.84 11.61
CA GLU A 46 -5.60 12.80 12.53
C GLU A 46 -6.96 12.20 12.12
N LYS A 47 -7.25 12.18 10.82
CA LYS A 47 -8.49 11.61 10.30
C LYS A 47 -8.31 10.11 10.13
N LYS A 48 -9.17 9.32 10.78
CA LYS A 48 -9.18 7.87 10.60
C LYS A 48 -9.60 7.47 9.18
N PHE A 49 -8.77 6.69 8.52
CA PHE A 49 -9.06 6.05 7.23
C PHE A 49 -8.47 4.65 7.18
N LYS A 50 -8.94 3.85 6.22
CA LYS A 50 -8.45 2.50 5.98
C LYS A 50 -8.14 2.31 4.49
N MET A 51 -7.05 1.64 4.18
CA MET A 51 -6.69 1.28 2.81
C MET A 51 -7.20 -0.12 2.45
N ILE A 52 -7.58 -0.32 1.20
CA ILE A 52 -8.02 -1.60 0.63
C ILE A 52 -7.13 -1.90 -0.58
N ILE A 53 -6.26 -2.89 -0.45
CA ILE A 53 -5.32 -3.31 -1.49
C ILE A 53 -5.90 -4.51 -2.23
N LEU A 54 -6.10 -4.35 -3.54
CA LEU A 54 -6.79 -5.35 -4.39
C LEU A 54 -5.83 -6.23 -5.20
N ASN A 55 -4.58 -5.81 -5.38
CA ASN A 55 -3.55 -6.57 -6.08
C ASN A 55 -2.61 -7.28 -5.10
N PHE A 56 -1.87 -8.25 -5.60
CA PHE A 56 -0.77 -8.86 -4.87
C PHE A 56 0.38 -7.85 -4.77
N PHE A 57 0.83 -7.54 -3.56
CA PHE A 57 1.83 -6.51 -3.30
C PHE A 57 2.80 -7.01 -2.22
N SER A 58 3.88 -7.69 -2.62
CA SER A 58 4.76 -8.38 -1.67
C SER A 58 5.61 -7.43 -0.81
N ASP A 59 5.98 -6.26 -1.34
CA ASP A 59 6.78 -5.24 -0.67
C ASP A 59 5.93 -4.08 -0.09
N LEU A 60 4.63 -4.30 0.11
CA LEU A 60 3.67 -3.29 0.57
C LEU A 60 4.14 -2.53 1.81
N ARG A 61 4.70 -3.24 2.81
CA ARG A 61 5.18 -2.62 4.06
C ARG A 61 6.35 -1.67 3.81
N THR A 62 7.29 -2.07 2.96
CA THR A 62 8.44 -1.24 2.57
C THR A 62 7.96 -0.02 1.80
N PHE A 63 7.01 -0.20 0.88
CA PHE A 63 6.37 0.88 0.14
C PHE A 63 5.67 1.89 1.07
N MET A 64 4.89 1.42 2.04
CA MET A 64 4.21 2.28 3.03
C MET A 64 5.22 3.05 3.89
N HIS A 65 6.30 2.40 4.32
CA HIS A 65 7.35 3.03 5.09
C HIS A 65 8.03 4.16 4.31
N ARG A 66 8.38 3.93 3.03
CA ARG A 66 8.97 4.95 2.14
C ARG A 66 8.05 6.18 1.98
N ASN A 67 6.74 5.99 2.07
CA ASN A 67 5.73 7.04 1.89
C ASN A 67 5.17 7.62 3.20
N GLN A 68 5.75 7.30 4.36
CA GLN A 68 5.27 7.76 5.69
C GLN A 68 3.83 7.33 6.01
N LEU A 69 3.38 6.19 5.46
CA LEU A 69 2.04 5.62 5.65
C LEU A 69 2.08 4.28 6.41
N PHE A 70 3.20 3.94 7.05
CA PHE A 70 3.39 2.65 7.71
C PHE A 70 2.38 2.36 8.83
N GLU A 71 1.96 3.39 9.56
CA GLU A 71 1.03 3.28 10.69
C GLU A 71 -0.45 3.20 10.26
N VAL A 72 -0.72 3.32 8.97
CA VAL A 72 -2.09 3.35 8.46
C VAL A 72 -2.67 1.94 8.38
N ASP A 73 -3.90 1.79 8.88
CA ASP A 73 -4.66 0.55 8.74
C ASP A 73 -4.91 0.20 7.27
N TYR A 74 -4.57 -1.02 6.88
CA TYR A 74 -4.92 -1.58 5.58
C TYR A 74 -5.61 -2.95 5.70
N TRP A 75 -6.22 -3.34 4.60
CA TRP A 75 -6.72 -4.68 4.34
C TRP A 75 -6.31 -5.07 2.92
N SER A 76 -5.72 -6.25 2.78
CA SER A 76 -5.21 -6.79 1.52
C SER A 76 -6.01 -8.02 1.15
N VAL A 77 -6.52 -8.05 -0.08
CA VAL A 77 -7.26 -9.21 -0.61
C VAL A 77 -6.38 -10.46 -0.61
N PHE A 78 -5.12 -10.31 -1.03
CA PHE A 78 -4.20 -11.43 -1.14
C PHE A 78 -3.73 -11.94 0.23
N ASP A 79 -3.65 -11.07 1.24
CA ASP A 79 -3.35 -11.53 2.60
C ASP A 79 -4.45 -12.46 3.12
N GLU A 80 -5.71 -12.14 2.84
CA GLU A 80 -6.85 -12.96 3.23
C GLU A 80 -6.91 -14.27 2.44
N ILE A 81 -6.64 -14.23 1.13
CA ILE A 81 -6.56 -15.44 0.29
C ILE A 81 -5.42 -16.37 0.74
N GLN A 82 -4.28 -15.80 1.15
CA GLN A 82 -3.12 -16.56 1.63
C GLN A 82 -3.27 -17.08 3.06
N GLY A 83 -4.34 -16.70 3.76
CA GLY A 83 -4.56 -17.07 5.16
C GLY A 83 -3.61 -16.38 6.12
N PHE A 84 -3.08 -15.21 5.76
CA PHE A 84 -2.35 -14.37 6.71
C PHE A 84 -3.33 -13.72 7.66
N ASP A 85 -3.52 -14.33 8.83
CA ASP A 85 -4.17 -13.64 9.94
C ASP A 85 -3.33 -12.44 10.35
N LYS A 86 -4.00 -11.33 10.67
CA LYS A 86 -3.37 -10.12 11.20
C LYS A 86 -2.69 -10.46 12.53
N CYS A 87 -1.45 -10.95 12.47
CA CYS A 87 -0.58 -10.98 13.63
C CYS A 87 -0.31 -9.52 13.97
N HIS A 88 -1.04 -9.02 14.97
CA HIS A 88 -0.89 -7.70 15.56
C HIS A 88 0.58 -7.43 15.87
N THR A 89 1.30 -6.72 14.99
CA THR A 89 2.42 -5.89 15.41
C THR A 89 1.84 -4.60 15.96
N THR A 90 1.18 -4.70 17.11
CA THR A 90 0.98 -3.58 18.02
C THR A 90 2.36 -3.31 18.63
N THR A 91 3.08 -2.33 18.08
CA THR A 91 4.29 -1.83 18.73
C THR A 91 3.90 -0.58 19.52
N HIS A 92 4.31 -0.59 20.79
CA HIS A 92 4.06 0.39 21.84
C HIS A 92 4.45 1.83 21.49
#